data_AF-A0A820S919-F1
#
_entry.id   AF-A0A820S919-F1
#
_cell.length_a   1.000
_cell.length_b   1.000
_cell.length_c   1.000
_cell.angle_alpha   90.00
_cell.angle_beta   90.00
_cell.angle_gamma   90.00
#
_symmetry.space_group_name_H-M   'P 1'
#
loop_
_entity.id
_entity.type
_entity.pdbx_description
1 polymer ?
#
loop_
_entity_poly.entity_id
_entity_poly.type
_entity_poly.pdbx_seq_one_letter_code
_entity_poly.pdbx_strand_id
1 'polypeptide(L)'
;VHFIIYGENDETHIRTLADSQRKILQRGGIDSFIMAVPKSLGLLNCIRIWHDNTGKGSSSSWFLKYLIVRDLQTMEKFYFICQRWFAVEKDDEKVNSIIYLK
;
A
#
# COMPACT_ATOMS: atom_id res chain seq x y z
N VAL A 1 3.73 -7.97 1.42
CA VAL A 1 3.49 -6.66 0.77
C VAL A 1 4.13 -5.59 1.61
N HIS A 2 4.87 -4.70 0.94
CA HIS A 2 5.62 -3.62 1.57
C HIS A 2 5.26 -2.29 0.93
N PHE A 3 5.48 -1.20 1.65
CA PHE A 3 5.22 0.14 1.15
C PHE A 3 6.13 1.21 1.77
N ILE A 4 6.22 2.36 1.11
CA ILE A 4 6.76 3.61 1.63
C ILE A 4 5.73 4.70 1.30
N ILE A 5 5.31 5.47 2.30
CA ILE A 5 4.50 6.68 2.10
C ILE A 5 5.46 7.86 2.13
N TYR A 6 5.31 8.74 1.15
CA TYR A 6 6.05 9.98 1.02
C TYR A 6 5.12 11.15 1.35
N GLY A 7 5.64 12.11 2.10
CA GLY A 7 5.01 13.40 2.32
C GLY A 7 6.00 14.54 2.13
N GLU A 8 5.57 15.76 2.40
CA GLU A 8 6.41 16.95 2.30
C GLU A 8 7.59 16.96 3.28
N ASN A 9 7.40 16.42 4.49
CA ASN A 9 8.35 16.57 5.59
C ASN A 9 9.25 15.34 5.82
N ASP A 10 8.80 14.15 5.40
CA ASP A 10 9.54 12.90 5.50
C ASP A 10 8.88 11.75 4.73
N GLU A 11 9.50 10.57 4.78
CA GLU A 11 8.93 9.29 4.38
C GLU A 11 8.82 8.30 5.55
N THR A 12 7.99 7.27 5.39
CA THR A 12 7.79 6.26 6.44
C THR A 12 8.93 5.28 6.61
N HIS A 13 9.94 5.29 5.72
CA HIS A 13 10.78 4.14 5.40
C HIS A 13 9.95 2.91 4.99
N ILE A 14 10.61 1.78 4.74
CA ILE A 14 9.94 0.53 4.39
C ILE A 14 9.05 0.07 5.54
N ARG A 15 7.78 -0.13 5.24
CA ARG A 15 6.78 -0.77 6.11
C ARG A 15 6.30 -2.05 5.49
N THR A 16 5.94 -3.02 6.33
CA THR A 16 5.46 -4.34 5.90
C THR A 16 4.05 -4.54 6.43
N LEU A 17 3.12 -4.90 5.55
CA LEU A 17 1.79 -5.36 5.96
C LEU A 17 1.92 -6.79 6.48
N ALA A 18 1.68 -6.98 7.77
CA ALA A 18 1.71 -8.27 8.44
C ALA A 18 0.69 -8.28 9.58
N ASP A 19 0.09 -9.44 9.82
CA ASP A 19 -0.82 -9.68 10.95
C ASP A 19 -0.71 -11.17 11.32
N SER A 20 -0.44 -11.46 12.60
CA SER A 20 -0.27 -12.84 13.08
C SER A 20 -1.57 -13.51 13.50
N GLN A 21 -2.65 -12.74 13.67
CA GLN A 21 -3.92 -13.21 14.23
C GLN A 21 -4.97 -13.50 13.15
N ARG A 22 -4.83 -12.92 11.95
CA ARG A 22 -5.78 -13.09 10.85
C ARG A 22 -5.07 -13.18 9.51
N LYS A 23 -5.76 -13.78 8.54
CA LYS A 23 -5.34 -13.75 7.14
C LYS A 23 -5.58 -12.34 6.59
N ILE A 24 -4.57 -11.79 5.92
CA ILE A 24 -4.62 -10.49 5.25
C ILE A 24 -4.55 -10.67 3.74
N LEU A 25 -4.90 -9.61 3.00
CA LEU A 25 -4.76 -9.48 1.55
C LEU A 25 -5.47 -10.59 0.77
N GLN A 26 -6.56 -11.09 1.33
CA GLN A 26 -7.40 -12.09 0.68
C GLN A 26 -8.13 -11.47 -0.51
N ARG A 27 -8.43 -12.29 -1.52
CA ARG A 27 -9.17 -11.83 -2.71
C ARG A 27 -10.50 -11.20 -2.30
N GLY A 28 -10.77 -9.99 -2.80
CA GLY A 28 -11.98 -9.22 -2.47
C GLY A 28 -11.99 -8.64 -1.05
N GLY A 29 -10.91 -8.81 -0.29
CA GLY A 29 -10.77 -8.31 1.07
C GLY A 29 -10.42 -6.83 1.13
N ILE A 30 -10.74 -6.23 2.26
CA ILE A 30 -10.26 -4.91 2.68
C ILE A 30 -9.58 -5.10 4.03
N ASP A 31 -8.32 -4.72 4.11
CA ASP A 31 -7.53 -4.78 5.34
C ASP A 31 -7.22 -3.36 5.83
N SER A 32 -7.34 -3.14 7.14
CA SER A 32 -6.98 -1.87 7.78
C SER A 32 -5.87 -2.11 8.79
N PHE A 33 -4.91 -1.20 8.82
CA PHE A 33 -3.76 -1.25 9.70
C PHE A 33 -3.55 0.13 10.34
N ILE A 34 -2.94 0.15 11.52
CA ILE A 34 -2.48 1.38 12.18
C ILE A 34 -0.95 1.35 12.18
N MET A 35 -0.33 2.48 11.86
CA MET A 35 1.11 2.67 11.95
C MET A 35 1.43 3.99 12.63
N ALA A 36 2.51 4.00 13.41
CA ALA A 36 3.05 5.22 13.99
C ALA A 36 4.25 5.70 13.17
N VAL A 37 4.43 7.03 13.12
CA VAL A 37 5.60 7.70 12.54
C VAL A 37 6.22 8.60 13.62
N PRO A 38 7.55 8.76 13.65
CA PRO A 38 8.22 9.53 14.69
C PRO A 38 7.93 11.04 14.62
N LYS A 39 7.56 11.55 13.44
CA LYS A 39 7.14 12.92 13.19
C LYS A 39 6.09 12.94 12.07
N SER A 40 5.32 14.04 11.98
CA SER A 40 4.36 14.24 10.91
C SER A 40 5.04 14.17 9.54
N LEU A 41 4.38 13.53 8.57
CA LEU A 41 4.85 13.47 7.18
C LEU A 41 4.47 14.74 6.39
N GLY A 42 3.66 15.65 6.96
CA GLY A 42 3.07 16.77 6.21
C GLY A 42 1.99 16.30 5.23
N LEU A 43 1.75 17.08 4.17
CA LEU A 43 0.85 16.65 3.10
C LEU A 43 1.45 15.45 2.36
N LEU A 44 0.65 14.40 2.17
CA LEU A 44 1.10 13.21 1.46
C LEU A 44 1.10 13.46 -0.05
N ASN A 45 2.09 12.94 -0.75
CA ASN A 45 2.25 13.16 -2.19
C ASN A 45 2.14 11.86 -2.99
N CYS A 46 2.78 10.79 -2.56
CA CYS A 46 2.69 9.48 -3.21
C CYS A 46 2.96 8.33 -2.23
N ILE A 47 2.61 7.13 -2.68
CA ILE A 47 2.95 5.88 -2.00
C ILE A 47 3.61 4.93 -3.00
N ARG A 48 4.76 4.39 -2.61
CA ARG A 48 5.36 3.23 -3.30
C ARG A 48 4.85 1.97 -2.61
N ILE A 49 4.28 1.03 -3.37
CA ILE A 49 3.79 -0.25 -2.85
C ILE A 49 4.26 -1.40 -3.73
N TRP A 50 4.64 -2.52 -3.11
CA TRP A 50 5.15 -3.69 -3.82
C TRP A 50 4.99 -4.98 -3.04
N HIS A 51 5.20 -6.10 -3.73
CA HIS A 51 5.39 -7.42 -3.12
C HIS A 51 6.58 -8.13 -3.74
N ASP A 52 6.99 -9.23 -3.12
CA ASP A 52 8.13 -10.07 -3.48
C ASP A 52 7.74 -11.24 -4.40
N ASN A 53 6.52 -11.21 -4.94
CA ASN A 53 5.93 -12.28 -5.75
C ASN A 53 5.88 -13.67 -5.06
N THR A 54 5.94 -13.71 -3.73
CA THR A 54 5.73 -14.96 -2.98
C THR A 54 4.29 -15.46 -3.15
N GLY A 55 4.12 -16.78 -3.18
CA GLY A 55 2.84 -17.43 -3.47
C GLY A 55 2.98 -18.49 -4.56
N LYS A 56 1.85 -19.10 -4.96
CA LYS A 56 1.81 -20.11 -6.04
C LYS A 56 0.65 -19.82 -6.98
N GLY A 57 0.94 -19.74 -8.28
CA GLY A 57 -0.07 -19.44 -9.30
C GLY A 57 -0.77 -18.12 -9.01
N SER A 58 -2.10 -18.08 -9.12
CA SER A 58 -2.86 -16.84 -8.95
C SER A 58 -2.84 -16.22 -7.54
N SER A 59 -2.19 -16.87 -6.56
CA SER A 59 -2.02 -16.29 -5.21
C SER A 59 -0.82 -15.36 -5.09
N SER A 60 0.08 -15.32 -6.07
CA SER A 60 1.14 -14.32 -6.15
C SER A 60 0.68 -13.02 -6.85
N SER A 61 -0.42 -13.08 -7.60
CA SER A 61 -1.03 -11.91 -8.26
C SER A 61 -1.93 -11.13 -7.31
N TRP A 62 -1.77 -9.81 -7.23
CA TRP A 62 -2.58 -8.96 -6.37
C TRP A 62 -3.16 -7.77 -7.11
N PHE A 63 -4.49 -7.64 -7.15
CA PHE A 63 -5.15 -6.46 -7.70
C PHE A 63 -5.39 -5.43 -6.59
N LEU A 64 -4.82 -4.23 -6.76
CA LEU A 64 -5.03 -3.11 -5.85
C LEU A 64 -5.97 -2.09 -6.51
N LYS A 65 -7.20 -2.00 -6.01
CA LYS A 65 -8.17 -1.01 -6.51
C LYS A 65 -7.80 0.40 -6.06
N TYR A 66 -7.67 0.59 -4.75
CA TYR A 66 -7.27 1.84 -4.12
C TYR A 66 -6.74 1.55 -2.72
N LEU A 67 -6.06 2.53 -2.13
CA LEU A 67 -5.78 2.57 -0.70
C LEU A 67 -6.10 3.97 -0.16
N ILE A 68 -6.38 4.05 1.13
CA ILE A 68 -6.71 5.29 1.84
C ILE A 68 -5.75 5.41 3.01
N VAL A 69 -5.05 6.53 3.10
CA VAL A 69 -4.30 6.90 4.30
C VAL A 69 -5.12 7.92 5.07
N ARG A 70 -5.33 7.66 6.36
CA ARG A 70 -6.01 8.59 7.26
C ARG A 70 -5.04 9.04 8.33
N ASP A 71 -4.82 10.35 8.43
CA ASP A 71 -4.15 10.92 9.58
C ASP A 71 -5.13 10.94 10.76
N LEU A 72 -4.78 10.28 11.87
CA LEU A 72 -5.64 10.16 13.04
C LEU A 72 -5.60 11.40 13.95
N GLN A 73 -4.61 12.27 13.78
CA GLN A 73 -4.48 13.53 14.52
C GLN A 73 -5.30 14.63 13.85
N THR A 74 -5.23 14.74 12.52
CA THR A 74 -5.94 15.78 11.74
C THR A 74 -7.27 15.31 11.16
N MET A 75 -7.52 13.99 11.13
CA MET A 75 -8.67 13.33 10.51
C MET A 75 -8.73 13.43 8.98
N GLU A 76 -7.68 13.97 8.35
CA GLU A 76 -7.53 14.08 6.91
C GLU A 76 -7.43 12.70 6.24
N LYS A 77 -7.96 12.58 5.02
CA LYS A 77 -7.96 11.35 4.23
C LYS A 77 -7.34 11.59 2.87
N PHE A 78 -6.36 10.76 2.53
CA PHE A 78 -5.62 10.78 1.29
C PHE A 78 -5.98 9.53 0.47
N TYR A 79 -6.51 9.72 -0.73
CA TYR A 79 -6.98 8.64 -1.60
C TYR A 79 -5.98 8.38 -2.73
N PHE A 80 -5.42 7.17 -2.76
CA PHE A 80 -4.54 6.74 -3.85
C PHE A 80 -5.25 5.70 -4.70
N ILE A 81 -5.64 6.10 -5.92
CA ILE A 81 -6.38 5.26 -6.86
C ILE A 81 -5.38 4.54 -7.77
N CYS A 82 -5.45 3.22 -7.83
CA CYS A 82 -4.46 2.39 -8.52
C CYS A 82 -5.09 1.58 -9.66
N GLN A 83 -6.13 0.79 -9.36
CA GLN A 83 -6.92 -0.02 -10.30
C GLN A 83 -6.10 -0.88 -11.27
N ARG A 84 -5.09 -1.59 -10.76
CA ARG A 84 -4.22 -2.47 -11.55
C ARG A 84 -3.78 -3.71 -10.80
N TRP A 85 -3.32 -4.69 -11.57
CA TRP A 85 -2.62 -5.88 -11.08
C TRP A 85 -1.16 -5.57 -10.75
N PHE A 86 -0.71 -6.14 -9.65
CA PHE A 86 0.68 -6.31 -9.28
C PHE A 86 0.96 -7.81 -9.44
N ALA A 87 1.56 -8.17 -10.57
CA ALA A 87 1.75 -9.55 -10.98
C ALA A 87 2.77 -9.60 -12.12
N VAL A 88 3.56 -10.67 -12.21
CA VAL A 88 4.55 -10.84 -13.29
C VAL A 88 3.91 -11.27 -14.61
N GLU A 89 2.68 -11.79 -14.55
CA GLU A 89 1.95 -12.37 -15.67
C GLU A 89 0.71 -11.58 -16.08
N LYS A 90 0.51 -10.35 -15.56
CA LYS A 90 -0.64 -9.49 -15.85
C LYS A 90 -0.27 -8.01 -15.92
N ASP A 91 -1.16 -7.22 -16.52
CA ASP A 91 -1.06 -5.77 -16.73
C ASP A 91 0.32 -5.35 -17.25
N ASP A 92 1.07 -4.55 -16.48
CA ASP A 92 2.38 -4.03 -16.87
C ASP A 92 3.53 -4.97 -16.48
N GLU A 93 3.21 -6.20 -16.05
CA GLU A 93 4.13 -7.25 -15.63
C GLU A 93 5.01 -6.82 -14.44
N LYS A 94 4.53 -5.83 -13.65
CA LYS A 94 5.25 -5.31 -12.47
C LYS A 94 4.58 -5.72 -11.18
N VAL A 95 5.41 -5.97 -10.18
CA VAL A 95 5.02 -6.26 -8.79
C VAL A 95 5.20 -5.06 -7.86
N ASN A 96 5.52 -3.89 -8.43
CA ASN A 96 5.77 -2.66 -7.68
C ASN A 96 5.30 -1.44 -8.46
N SER A 97 4.92 -0.39 -7.73
CA SER A 97 4.72 0.90 -8.35
C SER A 97 4.59 2.06 -7.36
N ILE A 98 4.69 3.28 -7.89
CA ILE A 98 4.40 4.54 -7.21
C ILE A 98 3.01 4.99 -7.64
N ILE A 99 2.17 5.33 -6.66
CA ILE A 99 0.81 5.85 -6.86
C ILE A 99 0.78 7.26 -6.28
N TYR A 100 0.49 8.25 -7.12
CA TYR A 100 0.38 9.64 -6.69
C TYR A 100 -1.00 9.91 -6.10
N LEU A 101 -1.06 10.86 -5.16
CA LEU A 101 -2.32 11.34 -4.61
C LEU A 101 -3.18 11.91 -5.74
N LYS A 102 -4.49 11.70 -5.65
CA LYS A 102 -5.47 12.16 -6.63
C LYS A 102 -6.34 13.28 -6.07
#